data_AF-A0A1M4U4E1-F1
#
_entry.id   AF-A0A1M4U4E1-F1
#
_cell.length_a   1.000
_cell.length_b   1.000
_cell.length_c   1.000
_cell.angle_alpha   90.00
_cell.angle_beta   90.00
_cell.angle_gamma   90.00
#
_symmetry.space_group_name_H-M   'P 1'
#
loop_
_entity.id
_entity.type
_entity.pdbx_description
1 polymer ?
#
loop_
_entity_poly.entity_id
_entity_poly.type
_entity_poly.pdbx_seq_one_letter_code
_entity_poly.pdbx_strand_id
1 'polypeptide(L)'
;MCDDIKNKSLSISGAEHVNRWCALPAPYPEPRVVRPNHYYAMLILEDYAGAVSEMTAINQYFYHYLTFEEKYEDLAELEECISIIEMHHLELLGETIRMLGVEPEYRTLTHNQPVYWNASFVYYGQNICDRLASDIAAEKMAIRNYRMHQQMIDDPYIKELLERIIMDEQHHLQLFTSYAQKYCPGMK
;
A
#
# COMPACT_ATOMS: atom_id res chain seq x y z
N MET A 1 36.37 4.47 4.26
CA MET A 1 36.09 3.02 4.31
C MET A 1 34.62 2.81 4.00
N CYS A 2 34.26 2.99 2.73
CA CYS A 2 32.98 2.66 2.09
C CYS A 2 33.29 2.49 0.60
N ASP A 3 34.20 1.57 0.28
CA ASP A 3 34.46 1.13 -1.09
C ASP A 3 34.23 -0.37 -1.08
N ASP A 4 32.98 -0.80 -1.31
CA ASP A 4 32.60 -2.11 -1.86
C ASP A 4 31.07 -2.30 -1.81
N ILE A 5 30.31 -1.38 -2.41
CA ILE A 5 28.98 -1.73 -2.94
C ILE A 5 29.13 -1.80 -4.46
N LYS A 6 29.93 -2.75 -4.93
CA LYS A 6 29.92 -3.15 -6.34
C LYS A 6 28.70 -4.03 -6.55
N ASN A 7 27.76 -3.51 -7.37
CA ASN A 7 26.88 -4.26 -8.25
C ASN A 7 26.60 -5.71 -7.80
N LYS A 8 25.76 -5.85 -6.78
CA LYS A 8 24.84 -6.98 -6.79
C LYS A 8 23.64 -6.48 -7.56
N SER A 9 23.56 -6.87 -8.84
CA SER A 9 22.26 -6.86 -9.53
C SER A 9 21.36 -7.75 -8.69
N LEU A 10 20.60 -7.17 -7.77
CA LEU A 10 19.45 -7.84 -7.20
C LEU A 10 18.44 -7.91 -8.34
N SER A 11 18.55 -8.95 -9.15
CA SER A 11 17.38 -9.50 -9.82
C SER A 11 16.53 -10.14 -8.70
N ILE A 12 15.85 -9.30 -7.91
CA ILE A 12 14.68 -9.76 -7.19
C ILE A 12 13.68 -10.00 -8.31
N SER A 13 13.54 -11.25 -8.73
CA SER A 13 12.43 -11.61 -9.59
C SER A 13 11.16 -11.20 -8.85
N GLY A 14 10.25 -10.45 -9.49
CA GLY A 14 8.96 -10.06 -8.89
C GLY A 14 8.16 -11.24 -8.30
N ALA A 15 8.54 -12.49 -8.60
CA ALA A 15 8.03 -13.71 -8.01
C ALA A 15 8.20 -13.86 -6.48
N GLU A 16 9.13 -13.17 -5.80
CA GLU A 16 9.29 -13.33 -4.34
C GLU A 16 8.20 -12.61 -3.53
N HIS A 17 7.75 -11.42 -3.96
CA HIS A 17 6.64 -10.72 -3.29
C HIS A 17 5.29 -11.43 -3.48
N VAL A 18 5.10 -12.08 -4.65
CA VAL A 18 3.84 -12.74 -5.06
C VAL A 18 3.55 -14.04 -4.29
N ASN A 19 4.51 -14.61 -3.56
CA ASN A 19 4.37 -15.91 -2.87
C ASN A 19 4.11 -15.80 -1.36
N ARG A 20 3.59 -14.67 -0.87
CA ARG A 20 3.20 -14.50 0.52
C ARG A 20 1.73 -14.84 0.72
N TRP A 21 1.39 -15.46 1.84
CA TRP A 21 0.00 -15.88 2.15
C TRP A 21 -0.96 -14.68 2.35
N CYS A 22 -0.40 -13.52 2.71
CA CYS A 22 -1.14 -12.28 2.85
C CYS A 22 -1.44 -11.59 1.50
N ALA A 23 -0.96 -12.11 0.36
CA ALA A 23 -1.30 -11.61 -0.97
C ALA A 23 -1.99 -12.71 -1.79
N LEU A 24 -2.76 -12.30 -2.81
CA LEU A 24 -3.32 -13.26 -3.75
C LEU A 24 -2.24 -13.77 -4.72
N PRO A 25 -2.30 -15.05 -5.13
CA PRO A 25 -1.29 -15.66 -5.99
C PRO A 25 -1.37 -15.19 -7.46
N ALA A 26 -2.23 -14.21 -7.76
CA ALA A 26 -2.35 -13.64 -9.10
C ALA A 26 -1.16 -12.71 -9.37
N PRO A 27 -0.51 -12.80 -10.55
CA PRO A 27 0.60 -11.93 -10.89
C PRO A 27 0.14 -10.47 -11.05
N TYR A 28 1.02 -9.52 -10.75
CA TYR A 28 0.80 -8.12 -11.10
C TYR A 28 1.08 -7.89 -12.60
N PRO A 29 0.26 -7.06 -13.29
CA PRO A 29 0.63 -6.58 -14.60
C PRO A 29 1.83 -5.65 -14.46
N GLU A 30 2.76 -5.71 -15.42
CA GLU A 30 3.88 -4.77 -15.48
C GLU A 30 3.36 -3.32 -15.61
N PRO A 31 3.90 -2.35 -14.84
CA PRO A 31 3.54 -0.95 -14.96
C PRO A 31 3.66 -0.45 -16.39
N ARG A 32 2.55 0.08 -16.93
CA ARG A 32 2.44 0.56 -18.31
C ARG A 32 1.43 1.69 -18.39
N VAL A 33 1.64 2.60 -19.34
CA VAL A 33 0.71 3.68 -19.68
C VAL A 33 0.63 3.84 -21.19
N VAL A 34 -0.51 4.31 -21.70
CA VAL A 34 -0.70 4.63 -23.12
C VAL A 34 0.18 5.81 -23.53
N ARG A 35 0.27 6.83 -22.67
CA ARG A 35 1.07 8.04 -22.87
C ARG A 35 1.23 8.81 -21.55
N PRO A 36 2.23 9.71 -21.44
CA PRO A 36 2.30 10.64 -20.32
C PRO A 36 0.99 11.40 -20.10
N ASN A 37 0.59 11.53 -18.84
CA ASN A 37 -0.62 12.23 -18.44
C ASN A 37 -0.48 12.74 -17.00
N HIS A 38 -0.22 14.04 -16.87
CA HIS A 38 -0.03 14.69 -15.57
C HIS A 38 -1.25 14.57 -14.65
N TYR A 39 -2.48 14.64 -15.20
CA TYR A 39 -3.69 14.51 -14.39
C TYR A 39 -3.79 13.14 -13.74
N TYR A 40 -3.51 12.07 -14.49
CA TYR A 40 -3.51 10.71 -13.93
C TYR A 40 -2.41 10.55 -12.88
N ALA A 41 -1.22 11.14 -13.10
CA ALA A 41 -0.15 11.09 -12.11
C ALA A 41 -0.58 11.72 -10.78
N MET A 42 -1.34 12.82 -10.82
CA MET A 42 -1.83 13.46 -9.59
C MET A 42 -2.83 12.58 -8.83
N LEU A 43 -3.68 11.82 -9.53
CA LEU A 43 -4.59 10.87 -8.88
C LEU A 43 -3.80 9.73 -8.23
N ILE A 44 -2.83 9.15 -8.95
CA ILE A 44 -2.00 8.06 -8.42
C ILE A 44 -1.09 8.54 -7.28
N LEU A 45 -0.65 9.81 -7.26
CA LEU A 45 0.09 10.35 -6.13
C LEU A 45 -0.71 10.34 -4.81
N GLU A 46 -2.04 10.46 -4.87
CA GLU A 46 -2.90 10.32 -3.68
C GLU A 46 -2.84 8.89 -3.13
N ASP A 47 -2.92 7.88 -3.99
CA ASP A 47 -2.81 6.47 -3.60
C ASP A 47 -1.37 6.08 -3.18
N TYR A 48 -0.36 6.76 -3.74
CA TYR A 48 1.04 6.53 -3.44
C TYR A 48 1.44 7.13 -2.08
N ALA A 49 1.17 8.42 -1.86
CA ALA A 49 1.71 9.18 -0.73
C ALA A 49 0.72 10.14 -0.05
N GLY A 50 -0.59 9.92 -0.21
CA GLY A 50 -1.64 10.62 0.55
C GLY A 50 -1.79 10.13 2.00
N ALA A 51 -2.84 10.62 2.66
CA ALA A 51 -3.18 10.22 4.03
C ALA A 51 -3.77 8.81 4.13
N VAL A 52 -4.35 8.31 3.04
CA VAL A 52 -4.77 6.90 2.87
C VAL A 52 -4.13 6.45 1.59
N SER A 53 -2.99 5.79 1.72
CA SER A 53 -2.05 5.52 0.63
C SER A 53 -1.14 4.36 1.00
N GLU A 54 -0.44 3.81 0.00
CA GLU A 54 0.55 2.75 0.20
C GLU A 54 1.65 3.18 1.20
N MET A 55 2.18 4.40 1.05
CA MET A 55 3.17 4.93 2.00
C MET A 55 2.64 4.97 3.44
N THR A 56 1.36 5.30 3.64
CA THR A 56 0.76 5.32 4.98
C THR A 56 0.54 3.91 5.50
N ALA A 57 0.00 3.01 4.68
CA ALA A 57 -0.25 1.61 5.02
C ALA A 57 1.04 0.88 5.43
N ILE A 58 2.12 1.00 4.64
CA ILE A 58 3.44 0.45 4.97
C ILE A 58 3.86 0.84 6.38
N ASN A 59 3.84 2.13 6.69
CA ASN A 59 4.36 2.66 7.94
C ASN A 59 3.44 2.36 9.13
N GLN A 60 2.12 2.31 8.91
CA GLN A 60 1.15 1.95 9.93
C GLN A 60 1.30 0.48 10.32
N TYR A 61 1.25 -0.43 9.35
CA TYR A 61 1.32 -1.87 9.61
C TYR A 61 2.69 -2.26 10.17
N PHE A 62 3.77 -1.65 9.66
CA PHE A 62 5.10 -1.87 10.24
C PHE A 62 5.20 -1.40 11.69
N TYR A 63 4.58 -0.26 12.04
CA TYR A 63 4.55 0.19 13.43
C TYR A 63 3.70 -0.74 14.31
N HIS A 64 2.55 -1.21 13.83
CA HIS A 64 1.70 -2.17 14.54
C HIS A 64 2.44 -3.48 14.81
N TYR A 65 3.09 -4.03 13.79
CA TYR A 65 4.00 -5.17 13.90
C TYR A 65 5.01 -5.00 15.05
N LEU A 66 5.76 -3.88 15.06
CA LEU A 66 6.80 -3.63 16.06
C LEU A 66 6.28 -3.45 17.49
N THR A 67 5.00 -3.16 17.64
CA THR A 67 4.41 -2.79 18.95
C THR A 67 3.38 -3.79 19.45
N PHE A 68 3.16 -4.89 18.72
CA PHE A 68 2.46 -6.03 19.28
C PHE A 68 3.38 -6.80 20.23
N GLU A 69 2.90 -7.00 21.46
CA GLU A 69 3.59 -7.79 22.47
C GLU A 69 3.68 -9.26 22.04
N GLU A 70 4.60 -10.03 22.64
CA GLU A 70 4.84 -11.48 22.39
C GLU A 70 3.56 -12.35 22.42
N LYS A 71 2.44 -11.82 22.91
CA LYS A 71 1.15 -12.51 22.94
C LYS A 71 0.43 -12.61 21.58
N TYR A 72 0.79 -11.78 20.59
CA TYR A 72 0.07 -11.68 19.31
C TYR A 72 0.98 -11.94 18.10
N GLU A 73 1.86 -12.94 18.20
CA GLU A 73 2.87 -13.27 17.17
C GLU A 73 2.26 -13.46 15.77
N ASP A 74 1.13 -14.15 15.67
CA ASP A 74 0.48 -14.41 14.38
C ASP A 74 -0.15 -13.17 13.75
N LEU A 75 -0.52 -12.17 14.56
CA LEU A 75 -0.99 -10.87 14.06
C LEU A 75 0.20 -10.00 13.66
N ALA A 76 1.27 -10.01 14.45
CA ALA A 76 2.51 -9.34 14.10
C ALA A 76 3.05 -9.85 12.75
N GLU A 77 3.03 -11.17 12.51
CA GLU A 77 3.40 -11.76 11.22
C GLU A 77 2.49 -11.29 10.07
N LEU A 78 1.18 -11.18 10.30
CA LEU A 78 0.24 -10.65 9.30
C LEU A 78 0.63 -9.21 8.90
N GLU A 79 0.89 -8.36 9.88
CA GLU A 79 1.18 -6.93 9.67
C GLU A 79 2.51 -6.70 8.95
N GLU A 80 3.55 -7.45 9.34
CA GLU A 80 4.81 -7.45 8.61
C GLU A 80 4.61 -7.93 7.17
N CYS A 81 3.82 -9.00 6.99
CA CYS A 81 3.53 -9.56 5.68
C CYS A 81 2.84 -8.53 4.78
N ILE A 82 1.75 -7.92 5.25
CA ILE A 82 0.99 -6.92 4.49
C ILE A 82 1.86 -5.68 4.23
N SER A 83 2.58 -5.17 5.23
CA SER A 83 3.51 -4.04 5.04
C SER A 83 4.50 -4.25 3.89
N ILE A 84 5.00 -5.47 3.71
CA ILE A 84 5.89 -5.83 2.59
C ILE A 84 5.16 -5.88 1.25
N ILE A 85 3.88 -6.27 1.23
CA ILE A 85 3.04 -6.20 0.02
C ILE A 85 2.78 -4.74 -0.36
N GLU A 86 2.47 -3.87 0.61
CA GLU A 86 2.26 -2.44 0.34
C GLU A 86 3.53 -1.75 -0.18
N MET A 87 4.72 -2.21 0.24
CA MET A 87 5.98 -1.74 -0.37
C MET A 87 6.06 -2.07 -1.86
N HIS A 88 5.53 -3.22 -2.28
CA HIS A 88 5.46 -3.59 -3.69
C HIS A 88 4.38 -2.81 -4.44
N HIS A 89 3.20 -2.58 -3.83
CA HIS A 89 2.20 -1.67 -4.40
C HIS A 89 2.77 -0.26 -4.60
N LEU A 90 3.48 0.28 -3.60
CA LEU A 90 4.16 1.57 -3.68
C LEU A 90 5.16 1.61 -4.85
N GLU A 91 5.95 0.55 -5.05
CA GLU A 91 6.87 0.43 -6.18
C GLU A 91 6.12 0.51 -7.52
N LEU A 92 5.07 -0.30 -7.71
CA LEU A 92 4.26 -0.34 -8.92
C LEU A 92 3.61 1.02 -9.25
N LEU A 93 3.07 1.69 -8.22
CA LEU A 93 2.52 3.04 -8.38
C LEU A 93 3.61 4.07 -8.71
N GLY A 94 4.77 3.99 -8.05
CA GLY A 94 5.91 4.88 -8.29
C GLY A 94 6.43 4.76 -9.72
N GLU A 95 6.57 3.55 -10.25
CA GLU A 95 6.92 3.32 -11.65
C GLU A 95 5.87 3.89 -12.60
N THR A 96 4.58 3.68 -12.30
CA THR A 96 3.47 4.23 -13.08
C THR A 96 3.50 5.76 -13.12
N ILE A 97 3.74 6.42 -11.98
CA ILE A 97 3.88 7.89 -11.87
C ILE A 97 5.03 8.39 -12.77
N ARG A 98 6.18 7.71 -12.75
CA ARG A 98 7.32 8.03 -13.63
C ARG A 98 6.95 7.93 -15.10
N MET A 99 6.27 6.86 -15.49
CA MET A 99 5.82 6.66 -16.88
C MET A 99 4.79 7.72 -17.32
N LEU A 100 4.01 8.25 -16.39
CA LEU A 100 3.08 9.36 -16.63
C LEU A 100 3.79 10.72 -16.80
N GLY A 101 5.11 10.78 -16.59
CA GLY A 101 5.94 11.96 -16.78
C GLY A 101 6.08 12.85 -15.53
N VAL A 102 5.91 12.28 -14.34
CA VAL A 102 6.02 12.98 -13.05
C VAL A 102 7.01 12.23 -12.15
N GLU A 103 7.78 12.95 -11.34
CA GLU A 103 8.64 12.33 -10.33
C GLU A 103 7.80 11.84 -9.14
N PRO A 104 8.00 10.59 -8.65
CA PRO A 104 7.21 9.99 -7.57
C PRO A 104 7.70 10.48 -6.21
N GLU A 105 7.70 11.79 -6.03
CA GLU A 105 7.95 12.42 -4.74
C GLU A 105 6.85 12.01 -3.75
N TYR A 106 7.19 11.74 -2.49
CA TYR A 106 6.22 11.41 -1.44
C TYR A 106 5.38 12.63 -1.03
N ARG A 107 4.51 13.06 -1.93
CA ARG A 107 3.61 14.20 -1.75
C ARG A 107 2.36 14.03 -2.61
N THR A 108 1.34 14.79 -2.23
CA THR A 108 0.15 15.02 -3.05
C THR A 108 0.02 16.49 -3.40
N LEU A 109 -1.11 16.89 -4.01
CA LEU A 109 -1.44 18.29 -4.26
C LEU A 109 -2.72 18.69 -3.53
N THR A 110 -2.60 19.59 -2.56
CA THR A 110 -3.76 20.24 -1.93
C THR A 110 -3.82 21.69 -2.40
N HIS A 111 -4.94 22.12 -2.98
CA HIS A 111 -5.08 23.46 -3.58
C HIS A 111 -3.92 23.83 -4.53
N ASN A 112 -3.47 22.85 -5.33
CA ASN A 112 -2.35 23.02 -6.27
C ASN A 112 -1.00 23.35 -5.61
N GLN A 113 -0.83 23.03 -4.32
CA GLN A 113 0.42 23.14 -3.58
C GLN A 113 0.88 21.75 -3.10
N PRO A 114 2.19 21.47 -3.14
CA PRO A 114 2.73 20.20 -2.67
C PRO A 114 2.52 20.05 -1.17
N VAL A 115 1.93 18.93 -0.77
CA VAL A 115 1.85 18.51 0.64
C VAL A 115 2.60 17.20 0.77
N TYR A 116 3.77 17.26 1.42
CA TYR A 116 4.59 16.07 1.63
C TYR A 116 3.97 15.15 2.67
N TRP A 117 4.05 13.86 2.37
CA TRP A 117 3.72 12.81 3.31
C TRP A 117 4.55 12.99 4.58
N ASN A 118 3.92 12.76 5.73
CA ASN A 118 4.63 12.79 6.99
C ASN A 118 3.98 11.81 7.98
N ALA A 119 4.75 11.48 9.02
CA ALA A 119 4.37 10.47 10.01
C ALA A 119 3.07 10.78 10.78
N SER A 120 2.52 12.00 10.71
CA SER A 120 1.21 12.28 11.32
C SER A 120 0.02 11.62 10.61
N PHE A 121 0.21 11.07 9.40
CA PHE A 121 -0.81 10.27 8.72
C PHE A 121 -0.92 8.85 9.26
N VAL A 122 0.13 8.35 9.92
CA VAL A 122 0.12 7.02 10.54
C VAL A 122 -0.80 7.04 11.76
N TYR A 123 -1.75 6.10 11.80
CA TYR A 123 -2.52 5.86 13.01
C TYR A 123 -1.76 4.89 13.93
N TYR A 124 -1.26 5.38 15.06
CA TYR A 124 -0.46 4.56 15.99
C TYR A 124 -1.31 3.71 16.96
N GLY A 125 -2.56 4.12 17.18
CA GLY A 125 -3.50 3.46 18.10
C GLY A 125 -3.05 3.34 19.56
N GLN A 126 -3.95 2.84 20.41
CA GLN A 126 -3.70 2.67 21.86
C GLN A 126 -3.70 1.20 22.31
N ASN A 127 -4.47 0.35 21.64
CA ASN A 127 -4.59 -1.07 21.96
C ASN A 127 -4.84 -1.88 20.68
N ILE A 128 -4.74 -3.20 20.78
CA ILE A 128 -4.89 -4.11 19.62
C ILE A 128 -6.20 -3.94 18.85
N CYS A 129 -7.33 -3.73 19.54
CA CYS A 129 -8.63 -3.60 18.89
C CYS A 129 -8.79 -2.26 18.18
N ASP A 130 -8.22 -1.21 18.75
CA ASP A 130 -8.16 0.12 18.14
C ASP A 130 -7.33 0.11 16.85
N ARG A 131 -6.18 -0.57 16.86
CA ARG A 131 -5.31 -0.73 15.69
C ARG A 131 -5.94 -1.58 14.60
N LEU A 132 -6.45 -2.77 14.93
CA LEU A 132 -7.18 -3.60 13.96
C LEU A 132 -8.39 -2.87 13.36
N ALA A 133 -9.08 -2.04 14.14
CA ALA A 133 -10.17 -1.20 13.62
C ALA A 133 -9.64 -0.14 12.63
N SER A 134 -8.49 0.49 12.91
CA SER A 134 -7.88 1.45 12.00
C SER A 134 -7.37 0.79 10.71
N ASP A 135 -6.82 -0.42 10.78
CA ASP A 135 -6.30 -1.14 9.61
C ASP A 135 -7.46 -1.56 8.70
N ILE A 136 -8.54 -2.12 9.27
CA ILE A 136 -9.78 -2.40 8.54
C ILE A 136 -10.35 -1.13 7.88
N ALA A 137 -10.30 0.01 8.56
CA ALA A 137 -10.78 1.27 8.02
C ALA A 137 -9.88 1.81 6.90
N ALA A 138 -8.56 1.66 7.04
CA ALA A 138 -7.58 2.02 6.03
C ALA A 138 -7.80 1.22 4.74
N GLU A 139 -7.91 -0.11 4.83
CA GLU A 139 -8.18 -0.99 3.68
C GLU A 139 -9.48 -0.63 2.95
N LYS A 140 -10.57 -0.42 3.70
CA LYS A 140 -11.85 0.00 3.11
C LYS A 140 -11.73 1.33 2.36
N MET A 141 -10.94 2.26 2.89
CA MET A 141 -10.75 3.56 2.27
C MET A 141 -9.81 3.48 1.07
N ALA A 142 -8.75 2.68 1.12
CA ALA A 142 -7.86 2.41 -0.01
C ALA A 142 -8.64 1.82 -1.19
N ILE A 143 -9.43 0.75 -0.96
CA ILE A 143 -10.33 0.17 -1.98
C ILE A 143 -11.23 1.25 -2.59
N ARG A 144 -11.83 2.10 -1.76
CA ARG A 144 -12.72 3.18 -2.23
C ARG A 144 -11.97 4.19 -3.09
N ASN A 145 -10.79 4.63 -2.67
CA ASN A 145 -9.95 5.59 -3.40
C ASN A 145 -9.53 5.02 -4.74
N TYR A 146 -9.01 3.80 -4.76
CA TYR A 146 -8.66 3.09 -5.99
C TYR A 146 -9.83 2.97 -6.95
N ARG A 147 -11.02 2.58 -6.47
CA ARG A 147 -12.23 2.50 -7.30
C ARG A 147 -12.65 3.85 -7.86
N MET A 148 -12.50 4.93 -7.09
CA MET A 148 -12.78 6.29 -7.53
C MET A 148 -11.79 6.72 -8.63
N HIS A 149 -10.48 6.54 -8.41
CA HIS A 149 -9.47 6.88 -9.40
C HIS A 149 -9.58 6.03 -10.66
N GLN A 150 -9.92 4.74 -10.53
CA GLN A 150 -10.21 3.86 -11.67
C GLN A 150 -11.38 4.38 -12.53
N GLN A 151 -12.35 5.10 -11.95
CA GLN A 151 -13.42 5.75 -12.73
C GLN A 151 -12.97 7.03 -13.44
N MET A 152 -11.95 7.72 -12.90
CA MET A 152 -11.42 8.98 -13.42
C MET A 152 -10.30 8.80 -14.44
N ILE A 153 -9.71 7.60 -14.51
CA ILE A 153 -8.61 7.24 -15.40
C ILE A 153 -9.12 6.41 -16.56
N ASP A 154 -8.92 6.84 -17.80
CA ASP A 154 -9.28 6.06 -19.00
C ASP A 154 -8.14 5.20 -19.56
N ASP A 155 -6.95 5.23 -18.95
CA ASP A 155 -5.83 4.38 -19.36
C ASP A 155 -6.11 2.91 -18.97
N PRO A 156 -6.21 1.98 -19.95
CA PRO A 156 -6.57 0.60 -19.67
C PRO A 156 -5.50 -0.15 -18.86
N TYR A 157 -4.22 0.20 -19.02
CA TYR A 157 -3.13 -0.47 -18.31
C TYR A 157 -3.11 -0.08 -16.83
N ILE A 158 -3.34 1.20 -16.55
CA ILE A 158 -3.48 1.68 -15.16
C ILE A 158 -4.71 1.05 -14.52
N LYS A 159 -5.84 0.98 -15.24
CA LYS A 159 -7.07 0.34 -14.73
C LYS A 159 -6.85 -1.13 -14.35
N GLU A 160 -6.06 -1.87 -15.13
CA GLU A 160 -5.70 -3.26 -14.85
C GLU A 160 -4.80 -3.39 -13.63
N LEU A 161 -3.77 -2.53 -13.51
CA LEU A 161 -2.90 -2.48 -12.33
C LEU A 161 -3.69 -2.17 -11.05
N LEU A 162 -4.52 -1.12 -11.09
CA LEU A 162 -5.37 -0.76 -9.94
C LEU A 162 -6.35 -1.88 -9.58
N GLU A 163 -6.94 -2.56 -10.57
CA GLU A 163 -7.81 -3.72 -10.30
C GLU A 163 -7.06 -4.80 -9.53
N ARG A 164 -5.83 -5.11 -9.93
CA ARG A 164 -5.02 -6.12 -9.27
C ARG A 164 -4.67 -5.71 -7.83
N ILE A 165 -4.27 -4.46 -7.60
CA ILE A 165 -3.99 -3.95 -6.24
C ILE A 165 -5.24 -4.06 -5.37
N ILE A 166 -6.41 -3.64 -5.87
CA ILE A 166 -7.70 -3.74 -5.15
C ILE A 166 -8.01 -5.18 -4.72
N MET A 167 -7.61 -6.19 -5.51
CA MET A 167 -7.81 -7.58 -5.11
C MET A 167 -7.02 -7.95 -3.85
N ASP A 168 -5.79 -7.42 -3.69
CA ASP A 168 -5.03 -7.61 -2.45
C ASP A 168 -5.64 -6.81 -1.30
N GLU A 169 -6.07 -5.56 -1.51
CA GLU A 169 -6.73 -4.80 -0.42
C GLU A 169 -8.01 -5.49 0.08
N GLN A 170 -8.75 -6.14 -0.82
CA GLN A 170 -9.89 -6.96 -0.45
C GLN A 170 -9.49 -8.19 0.38
N HIS A 171 -8.33 -8.78 0.09
CA HIS A 171 -7.78 -9.91 0.84
C HIS A 171 -7.22 -9.45 2.20
N HIS A 172 -6.43 -8.37 2.24
CA HIS A 172 -5.97 -7.69 3.45
C HIS A 172 -7.13 -7.37 4.39
N LEU A 173 -8.20 -6.77 3.86
CA LEU A 173 -9.43 -6.49 4.60
C LEU A 173 -10.04 -7.75 5.22
N GLN A 174 -10.09 -8.86 4.49
CA GLN A 174 -10.62 -10.14 4.99
C GLN A 174 -9.74 -10.70 6.11
N LEU A 175 -8.41 -10.62 5.96
CA LEU A 175 -7.44 -11.07 6.96
C LEU A 175 -7.56 -10.24 8.24
N PHE A 176 -7.48 -8.90 8.16
CA PHE A 176 -7.65 -8.04 9.32
C PHE A 176 -9.01 -8.23 10.00
N THR A 177 -10.09 -8.38 9.23
CA THR A 177 -11.43 -8.67 9.78
C THR A 177 -11.46 -10.00 10.54
N SER A 178 -10.79 -11.03 10.03
CA SER A 178 -10.71 -12.34 10.69
C SER A 178 -9.93 -12.27 12.00
N TYR A 179 -8.83 -11.52 12.02
CA TYR A 179 -8.03 -11.28 13.23
C TYR A 179 -8.77 -10.41 14.26
N ALA A 180 -9.53 -9.41 13.80
CA ALA A 180 -10.43 -8.63 14.66
C ALA A 180 -11.50 -9.51 15.31
N GLN A 181 -12.09 -10.47 14.60
CA GLN A 181 -13.03 -11.42 15.20
C GLN A 181 -12.37 -12.31 16.25
N LYS A 182 -11.12 -12.74 16.00
CA LYS A 182 -10.35 -13.59 16.92
C LYS A 182 -9.96 -12.85 18.21
N TYR A 183 -9.40 -11.65 18.09
CA TYR A 183 -8.80 -10.92 19.22
C TYR A 183 -9.72 -9.88 19.85
N CYS A 184 -10.75 -9.45 19.13
CA CYS A 184 -11.61 -8.33 19.50
C CYS A 184 -13.10 -8.62 19.23
N PRO A 185 -13.67 -9.69 19.82
CA PRO A 185 -15.03 -10.16 19.50
C PRO A 185 -16.17 -9.17 19.86
N GLY A 186 -15.86 -8.08 20.56
CA GLY A 186 -16.80 -7.00 20.87
C GLY A 186 -16.77 -5.82 19.89
N MET A 187 -15.87 -5.83 18.90
CA MET A 187 -15.77 -4.82 17.85
C MET A 187 -16.96 -5.00 16.90
N LYS A 188 -17.81 -3.97 16.77
CA LYS A 188 -18.98 -3.96 15.89
C LYS A 188 -18.72 -3.06 14.68
#